data_AF-B4GGF9-F1
#
_entry.id   AF-B4GGF9-F1
#
_cell.length_a   1.000
_cell.length_b   1.000
_cell.length_c   1.000
_cell.angle_alpha   90.00
_cell.angle_beta   90.00
_cell.angle_gamma   90.00
#
_symmetry.space_group_name_H-M   'P 1'
#
loop_
_entity.id
_entity.type
_entity.pdbx_description
1 polymer ?
#
loop_
_entity_poly.entity_id
_entity_poly.type
_entity_poly.pdbx_seq_one_letter_code
_entity_poly.pdbx_strand_id
1 'polypeptide(L)'
;MDDLKITQDDLRRLRESCLQGIRESELYQLRNDAKLRAVHSTQSYEEFKDIVDAAHLRPVTKADKDNAQTKSRLWNSATRE
;
A
#
# COMPACT_ATOMS: atom_id res chain seq x y z
N MET A 1 -2.66 42.62 -19.40
CA MET A 1 -2.61 41.29 -20.06
C MET A 1 -1.30 40.58 -19.66
N ASP A 2 -0.93 40.62 -18.37
CA ASP A 2 0.37 40.15 -17.86
C ASP A 2 0.23 39.25 -16.60
N ASP A 3 -1.01 38.97 -16.15
CA ASP A 3 -1.32 38.25 -14.90
C ASP A 3 -1.41 36.73 -15.05
N LEU A 4 -1.02 36.18 -16.21
CA LEU A 4 -1.04 34.74 -16.51
C LEU A 4 0.37 34.16 -16.71
N LYS A 5 1.37 34.67 -15.99
CA LYS A 5 2.70 34.07 -16.01
C LYS A 5 2.71 32.85 -15.12
N ILE A 6 2.59 31.67 -15.74
CA ILE A 6 2.74 30.37 -15.07
C ILE A 6 4.10 30.37 -14.35
N THR A 7 4.07 30.21 -13.03
CA THR A 7 5.27 30.22 -12.21
C THR A 7 5.87 28.81 -12.11
N GLN A 8 7.13 28.74 -11.69
CA GLN A 8 7.79 27.45 -11.43
C GLN A 8 7.06 26.62 -10.35
N ASP A 9 6.49 27.29 -9.35
CA ASP A 9 5.74 26.61 -8.28
C ASP A 9 4.40 26.06 -8.77
N ASP A 10 3.75 26.72 -9.74
CA ASP A 10 2.55 26.18 -10.39
C ASP A 10 2.87 24.86 -11.11
N LEU A 11 4.02 24.78 -11.79
CA LEU A 11 4.47 23.56 -12.45
C LEU A 11 4.79 22.44 -11.45
N ARG A 12 5.38 22.77 -10.29
CA ARG A 12 5.63 21.79 -9.22
C ARG A 12 4.33 21.24 -8.63
N ARG A 13 3.37 22.11 -8.31
CA ARG A 13 2.06 21.72 -7.79
C ARG A 13 1.29 20.85 -8.78
N LEU A 14 1.31 21.22 -10.06
CA LEU A 14 0.71 20.42 -11.12
C LEU A 14 1.35 19.03 -11.19
N ARG A 15 2.68 18.95 -11.18
CA ARG A 15 3.40 17.68 -11.18
C ARG A 15 3.00 16.80 -9.99
N GLU A 16 2.96 17.36 -8.79
CA GLU A 16 2.57 16.62 -7.58
C GLU A 16 1.14 16.12 -7.66
N SER A 17 0.21 16.96 -8.13
CA SER A 17 -1.19 16.58 -8.35
C SER A 17 -1.33 15.46 -9.39
N CYS A 18 -0.61 15.54 -10.51
CA CYS A 18 -0.59 14.47 -11.51
C CYS A 18 -0.05 13.16 -10.93
N LEU A 19 1.07 13.21 -10.20
CA LEU A 19 1.64 12.02 -9.56
C LEU A 19 0.71 11.42 -8.50
N GLN A 20 -0.01 12.25 -7.76
CA GLN A 20 -1.01 11.80 -6.80
C GLN A 20 -2.18 11.09 -7.50
N GLY A 21 -2.71 11.68 -8.58
CA GLY A 21 -3.79 11.06 -9.37
C GLY A 21 -3.39 9.71 -9.97
N ILE A 22 -2.13 9.57 -10.43
CA ILE A 22 -1.61 8.28 -10.91
C ILE A 22 -1.62 7.24 -9.79
N ARG A 23 -1.05 7.57 -8.62
CA ARG A 23 -1.02 6.66 -7.47
C ARG A 23 -2.41 6.24 -7.00
N GLU A 24 -3.35 7.18 -6.97
CA GLU A 24 -4.75 6.90 -6.59
C GLU A 24 -5.43 5.99 -7.60
N SER A 25 -5.20 6.20 -8.89
CA SER A 25 -5.71 5.33 -9.96
C SER A 25 -5.15 3.91 -9.84
N GLU A 26 -3.84 3.77 -9.63
CA GLU A 26 -3.20 2.46 -9.42
C GLU A 26 -3.77 1.74 -8.21
N LEU A 27 -3.92 2.43 -7.08
CA LEU A 27 -4.52 1.88 -5.87
C LEU A 27 -5.99 1.48 -6.08
N TYR A 28 -6.74 2.29 -6.83
CA TYR A 28 -8.13 1.97 -7.19
C TYR A 28 -8.20 0.68 -8.02
N GLN A 29 -7.37 0.55 -9.06
CA GLN A 29 -7.33 -0.65 -9.89
C GLN A 29 -6.97 -1.89 -9.07
N LEU A 30 -5.96 -1.79 -8.21
CA LEU A 30 -5.53 -2.88 -7.34
C LEU A 30 -6.63 -3.33 -6.37
N ARG A 31 -7.35 -2.37 -5.77
CA ARG A 31 -8.51 -2.67 -4.91
C ARG A 31 -9.65 -3.27 -5.69
N ASN A 32 -9.91 -2.81 -6.91
CA ASN A 32 -10.98 -3.34 -7.74
C ASN A 32 -10.71 -4.81 -8.14
N ASP A 33 -9.47 -5.13 -8.51
CA ASP A 33 -9.05 -6.52 -8.72
C ASP A 33 -9.28 -7.37 -7.45
N ALA A 34 -8.87 -6.87 -6.29
CA ALA A 34 -9.11 -7.55 -5.02
C ALA A 34 -10.61 -7.75 -4.72
N LYS A 35 -11.48 -6.76 -5.03
CA LYS A 35 -12.93 -6.90 -4.89
C LYS A 35 -13.48 -8.01 -5.78
N LEU A 36 -13.07 -8.06 -7.04
CA LEU A 36 -13.49 -9.08 -8.00
C LEU A 36 -13.02 -10.49 -7.58
N ARG A 37 -11.84 -10.62 -6.97
CA ARG A 37 -11.40 -11.90 -6.40
C ARG A 37 -12.17 -12.26 -5.13
N ALA A 38 -12.29 -11.31 -4.19
CA ALA A 38 -12.87 -11.53 -2.88
C ALA A 38 -14.36 -11.88 -2.96
N VAL A 39 -15.13 -11.24 -3.85
CA VAL A 39 -16.58 -11.49 -3.99
C VAL A 39 -16.90 -12.97 -4.29
N HIS A 40 -15.97 -13.70 -4.90
CA HIS A 40 -16.14 -15.11 -5.21
C HIS A 40 -15.51 -16.05 -4.17
N SER A 41 -14.64 -15.57 -3.29
CA SER A 41 -13.87 -16.41 -2.36
C SER A 41 -14.30 -16.30 -0.90
N THR A 42 -14.89 -15.18 -0.48
CA THR A 42 -15.17 -14.90 0.94
C THR A 42 -16.57 -15.31 1.38
N GLN A 43 -16.72 -15.70 2.64
CA GLN A 43 -18.02 -16.06 3.24
C GLN A 43 -18.63 -14.94 4.08
N SER A 44 -17.82 -13.96 4.50
CA SER A 44 -18.26 -12.84 5.34
C SER A 44 -17.80 -11.50 4.78
N TYR A 45 -18.53 -10.43 5.14
CA TYR A 45 -18.16 -9.08 4.74
C TYR A 45 -16.83 -8.62 5.36
N GLU A 46 -16.55 -9.01 6.59
CA GLU A 46 -15.28 -8.65 7.26
C GLU A 46 -14.09 -9.25 6.51
N GLU A 47 -14.16 -10.52 6.10
CA GLU A 47 -13.13 -11.16 5.29
C GLU A 47 -12.96 -10.46 3.93
N PHE A 48 -14.07 -10.11 3.27
CA PHE A 48 -14.04 -9.33 2.03
C PHE A 48 -13.34 -7.99 2.23
N LYS A 49 -13.70 -7.27 3.29
CA LYS A 49 -13.16 -5.95 3.62
C LYS A 49 -11.65 -6.05 3.89
N ASP A 50 -11.22 -7.03 4.67
CA ASP A 50 -9.81 -7.24 4.99
C ASP A 50 -8.97 -7.52 3.73
N ILE A 51 -9.47 -8.36 2.82
CA ILE A 51 -8.77 -8.64 1.55
C ILE A 51 -8.63 -7.38 0.68
N VAL A 52 -9.70 -6.58 0.58
CA VAL A 52 -9.70 -5.36 -0.26
C VAL A 52 -8.82 -4.27 0.36
N ASP A 53 -8.89 -4.07 1.68
CA ASP A 53 -8.09 -3.06 2.39
C ASP A 53 -6.60 -3.42 2.33
N ALA A 54 -6.26 -4.71 2.48
CA ALA A 54 -4.89 -5.21 2.44
C ALA A 54 -4.32 -5.40 1.03
N ALA A 55 -5.08 -5.14 -0.04
CA ALA A 55 -4.66 -5.41 -1.43
C ALA A 55 -3.35 -4.72 -1.86
N HIS A 56 -3.01 -3.60 -1.23
CA HIS A 56 -1.80 -2.82 -1.47
C HIS A 56 -0.54 -3.37 -0.77
N LEU A 57 -0.70 -4.33 0.14
CA LEU A 57 0.42 -4.95 0.83
C LEU A 57 1.18 -5.88 -0.12
N ARG A 58 2.51 -5.80 -0.07
CA ARG A 58 3.39 -6.68 -0.83
C ARG A 58 3.85 -7.85 0.04
N PRO A 59 4.09 -9.03 -0.54
CA PRO A 59 4.66 -10.15 0.19
C PRO A 59 5.98 -9.76 0.87
N VAL A 60 6.19 -10.24 2.10
CA VAL A 60 7.43 -10.01 2.84
C VAL A 60 8.58 -10.71 2.12
N THR A 61 9.58 -9.94 1.72
CA THR A 61 10.75 -10.44 1.00
C THR A 61 11.77 -11.07 1.95
N LYS A 62 12.75 -11.79 1.39
CA LYS A 62 13.88 -12.29 2.18
C LYS A 62 14.69 -11.14 2.79
N ALA A 63 14.86 -10.03 2.06
CA ALA A 63 15.56 -8.85 2.55
C ALA A 63 14.84 -8.23 3.76
N ASP A 64 13.50 -8.18 3.75
CA ASP A 64 12.71 -7.68 4.88
C ASP A 64 12.92 -8.56 6.12
N LYS A 65 12.93 -9.88 5.96
CA LYS A 65 13.26 -10.83 7.03
C LYS A 65 14.69 -10.66 7.50
N ASP A 66 15.61 -10.37 6.57
CA ASP A 66 17.02 -10.25 6.88
C ASP A 66 17.37 -8.99 7.65
N ASN A 67 16.64 -7.90 7.39
CA ASN A 67 16.76 -6.63 8.09
C ASN A 67 15.88 -6.55 9.36
N ALA A 68 15.17 -7.63 9.70
CA ALA A 68 14.34 -7.66 10.89
C ALA A 68 15.21 -7.61 12.15
N GLN A 69 15.04 -6.54 12.94
CA GLN A 69 15.71 -6.34 14.23
C GLN A 69 15.32 -7.39 15.30
N THR A 70 14.38 -8.27 14.97
CA THR A 70 13.88 -9.37 15.80
C THR A 70 14.70 -10.66 15.68
N LYS A 71 15.72 -10.74 14.82
CA LYS A 71 16.55 -11.96 14.64
C LYS A 71 17.15 -12.53 15.94
N SER A 72 17.41 -11.69 16.94
CA SER A 72 17.97 -12.10 18.24
C SER A 72 16.90 -12.42 19.31
N ARG A 73 15.62 -12.21 19.04
CA ARG A 73 14.56 -12.45 20.03
C ARG A 73 14.07 -13.88 19.86
N LEU A 74 14.67 -14.79 20.63
CA LEU A 74 14.13 -16.14 20.82
C LEU A 74 12.71 -16.00 21.36
N TRP A 75 11.73 -16.36 20.53
CA TRP A 75 10.36 -16.53 21.00
C TRP A 75 10.34 -17.74 21.93
N ASN A 76 9.93 -17.52 23.19
CA ASN A 76 10.11 -18.41 24.34
C ASN A 76 11.57 -18.56 24.83
N SER A 77 12.00 -17.66 25.71
CA SER A 77 13.25 -17.81 26.50
C SER A 77 13.09 -18.75 27.70
N ALA A 78 11.88 -19.28 27.95
CA ALA A 78 11.55 -20.10 29.12
C ALA A 78 11.99 -21.58 29.02
N THR A 79 12.71 -21.98 27.97
CA THR A 79 13.11 -23.40 27.77
C THR A 79 14.57 -23.67 28.14
N ARG A 80 15.13 -22.88 29.07
CA ARG A 80 16.45 -23.11 29.66
C ARG A 80 16.36 -23.16 31.19
N GLU A 81 15.60 -24.12 31.71
CA GLU A 81 15.75 -24.65 33.07
C GLU A 81 15.76 -26.17 33.00
#